data_AF-A0A935YG90-F1
#
_entry.id   AF-A0A935YG90-F1
#
_cell.length_a   1.000
_cell.length_b   1.000
_cell.length_c   1.000
_cell.angle_alpha   90.00
_cell.angle_beta   90.00
_cell.angle_gamma   90.00
#
_symmetry.space_group_name_H-M   'P 1'
#
loop_
_entity.id
_entity.type
_entity.pdbx_description
1 polymer ?
#
loop_
_entity_poly.entity_id
_entity_poly.type
_entity_poly.pdbx_seq_one_letter_code
_entity_poly.pdbx_strand_id
1 'polypeptide(L)'
;MTKAMLASVLFLALAAAGCGGSDSPSGPDSGVAAQVTDLEVVAGTATGVTLAWTVPADVDKAGGLAYDLRYVTLGNEGLARDAWTPAPAPAAQQPAGQRQQHVVGGLAGGVTYVFSLAARYGTGAWSRPSPPAVGTAAAQPDITPPARVLDLAQYAGNATGVSVAWSLAGDDTIHGRAAAYEVRYATAPLAGAGWSAATPVTAAPVAHPNPGKLVVAIDGLAPGQAYHVGVKAVDDAGHVSGLSNTIVVQPGSMRTLYVRQDGAGDYAKLNDAIHGAVAGDVVLVAPGRYTWTNQGDGDATQGLFIVRRDQTDFTIRGEGGAGVTILDAEGQGRVMYVTGGTFGSGDERTWAGVTVEGFTFTGGLAPGVVGELGPPWAGAGIALHLTDTLVRDCVFRGNRAVEGGGVWMGGQGGSRLENCLIEDNDAEYGGGVYMINSEPVMSLSNCVIRDNTATLAGGGSYINNVGLEMESTLVYGNAAFDRGGGLYVAQLHDGSWIEGCSIVANSAPVASGVRLAYPMTLAFARNLVAFNVGGAGLDAVDAGTGSGAVLEAHCNLQFGNGGGNGLPFGAVDLGGNLVADPLLCGDGYSPSAASPCLPANRVDIHDCGVIGALDQGCGG
;
A
#
# COMPACT_ATOMS: atom_id res chain seq x y z
N MET A 1 40.46 -30.80 -4.61
CA MET A 1 41.41 -30.64 -5.74
C MET A 1 41.41 -29.14 -6.08
N THR A 2 42.23 -28.32 -5.41
CA THR A 2 43.53 -27.74 -5.90
C THR A 2 43.39 -27.02 -7.24
N LYS A 3 43.85 -25.78 -7.48
CA LYS A 3 44.74 -24.84 -6.75
C LYS A 3 44.73 -23.51 -7.53
N ALA A 4 44.97 -22.40 -6.84
CA ALA A 4 45.32 -21.09 -7.41
C ALA A 4 46.69 -21.09 -8.10
N MET A 5 46.96 -20.12 -8.99
CA MET A 5 48.27 -19.45 -9.05
C MET A 5 48.31 -18.13 -9.85
N LEU A 6 48.94 -17.14 -9.21
CA LEU A 6 49.54 -15.92 -9.75
C LEU A 6 50.57 -16.20 -10.86
N ALA A 7 50.81 -15.22 -11.73
CA ALA A 7 52.11 -15.03 -12.38
C ALA A 7 52.45 -13.54 -12.53
N SER A 8 53.46 -13.11 -11.77
CA SER A 8 54.24 -11.89 -11.96
C SER A 8 55.21 -12.06 -13.13
N VAL A 9 55.46 -11.02 -13.93
CA VAL A 9 56.67 -10.94 -14.77
C VAL A 9 57.30 -9.56 -14.64
N LEU A 10 58.56 -9.58 -14.20
CA LEU A 10 59.50 -8.48 -13.99
C LEU A 10 60.54 -8.50 -15.13
N PHE A 11 60.89 -7.30 -15.61
CA PHE A 11 62.09 -6.84 -16.33
C PHE A 11 62.94 -7.80 -17.17
N LEU A 12 63.20 -7.39 -18.42
CA LEU A 12 64.49 -7.59 -19.08
C LEU A 12 64.97 -6.28 -19.73
N ALA A 13 66.11 -5.79 -19.27
CA ALA A 13 66.86 -4.72 -19.87
C ALA A 13 67.78 -5.27 -20.97
N LEU A 14 67.89 -4.57 -22.10
CA LEU A 14 69.03 -4.71 -23.01
C LEU A 14 69.51 -3.32 -23.40
N ALA A 15 70.71 -2.98 -22.93
CA ALA A 15 71.44 -1.79 -23.34
C ALA A 15 72.22 -2.07 -24.63
N ALA A 16 72.21 -1.12 -25.56
CA ALA A 16 73.24 -0.95 -26.57
C ALA A 16 73.66 0.53 -26.58
N ALA A 17 74.95 0.76 -26.42
CA ALA A 17 75.60 2.07 -26.35
C ALA A 17 76.32 2.40 -27.67
N GLY A 18 76.44 3.71 -27.93
CA GLY A 18 77.29 4.35 -28.96
C GLY A 18 76.45 5.18 -29.94
N CYS A 19 76.65 6.48 -30.17
CA CYS A 19 77.74 7.41 -29.89
C CYS A 19 77.18 8.84 -29.90
N GLY A 20 77.98 9.81 -29.43
CA GLY A 20 77.55 11.15 -29.03
C GLY A 20 77.06 12.10 -30.13
N GLY A 21 76.32 13.10 -29.66
CA GLY A 21 75.83 14.24 -30.41
C GLY A 21 75.03 15.12 -29.46
N SER A 22 75.67 16.18 -28.95
CA SER A 22 75.01 17.25 -28.22
C SER A 22 74.11 18.01 -29.17
N ASP A 23 72.85 17.61 -29.28
CA ASP A 23 71.81 18.41 -29.89
C ASP A 23 70.61 18.41 -28.97
N SER A 24 70.36 19.55 -28.37
CA SER A 24 69.03 19.91 -27.89
C SER A 24 68.09 19.92 -29.09
N PRO A 25 66.93 19.26 -29.04
CA PRO A 25 65.74 19.76 -29.69
C PRO A 25 64.82 20.23 -28.57
N SER A 26 64.84 21.54 -28.32
CA SER A 26 63.63 22.23 -27.90
C SER A 26 62.54 21.89 -28.91
N GLY A 27 61.76 20.86 -28.63
CA GLY A 27 60.51 20.58 -29.32
C GLY A 27 59.57 21.78 -29.14
N PRO A 28 58.65 22.04 -30.09
CA PRO A 28 57.75 23.17 -29.98
C PRO A 28 56.93 23.01 -28.71
N ASP A 29 57.02 24.00 -27.83
CA ASP A 29 56.22 24.08 -26.62
C ASP A 29 54.74 24.18 -27.03
N SER A 30 54.06 23.03 -27.04
CA SER A 30 52.77 22.84 -27.73
C SER A 30 51.60 23.63 -27.14
N GLY A 31 51.80 24.42 -26.08
CA GLY A 31 50.73 25.13 -25.37
C GLY A 31 49.71 24.21 -24.68
N VAL A 32 49.78 22.90 -24.89
CA VAL A 32 48.92 21.87 -24.28
C VAL A 32 49.52 21.43 -22.95
N ALA A 33 48.68 21.16 -21.94
CA ALA A 33 49.14 20.63 -20.66
C ALA A 33 49.65 19.19 -20.80
N ALA A 34 50.62 18.80 -19.98
CA ALA A 34 51.04 17.41 -19.91
C ALA A 34 49.88 16.51 -19.43
N GLN A 35 49.84 15.28 -19.93
CA GLN A 35 48.86 14.28 -19.49
C GLN A 35 49.10 13.93 -18.01
N VAL A 36 48.03 13.91 -17.22
CA VAL A 36 48.07 13.34 -15.86
C VAL A 36 48.17 11.82 -16.00
N THR A 37 49.22 11.23 -15.43
CA THR A 37 49.52 9.79 -15.57
C THR A 37 49.31 8.99 -14.30
N ASP A 38 49.06 9.65 -13.17
CA ASP A 38 49.05 9.08 -11.82
C ASP A 38 47.74 9.36 -11.06
N LEU A 39 46.62 9.54 -11.78
CA LEU A 39 45.31 9.67 -11.16
C LEU A 39 44.97 8.37 -10.40
N GLU A 40 44.68 8.50 -9.12
CA GLU A 40 44.26 7.38 -8.27
C GLU A 40 43.10 7.78 -7.35
N VAL A 41 42.39 6.77 -6.86
CA VAL A 41 41.43 6.89 -5.77
C VAL A 41 42.14 6.59 -4.46
N VAL A 42 42.10 7.51 -3.50
CA VAL A 42 42.78 7.37 -2.20
C VAL A 42 41.84 7.06 -1.04
N ALA A 43 40.56 7.41 -1.14
CA ALA A 43 39.55 7.07 -0.14
C ALA A 43 38.13 7.12 -0.74
N GLY A 44 37.20 6.34 -0.18
CA GLY A 44 35.76 6.48 -0.41
C GLY A 44 35.07 7.02 0.85
N THR A 45 34.04 7.85 0.67
CA THR A 45 33.10 8.27 1.72
C THR A 45 31.69 7.83 1.35
N ALA A 46 30.72 7.93 2.27
CA ALA A 46 29.33 7.52 2.02
C ALA A 46 28.66 8.28 0.86
N THR A 47 29.18 9.45 0.50
CA THR A 47 28.62 10.32 -0.54
C THR A 47 29.64 10.70 -1.61
N GLY A 48 30.81 10.06 -1.66
CA GLY A 48 31.87 10.51 -2.54
C GLY A 48 33.14 9.67 -2.57
N VAL A 49 34.10 10.13 -3.36
CA VAL A 49 35.42 9.52 -3.53
C VAL A 49 36.49 10.62 -3.54
N THR A 50 37.56 10.42 -2.78
CA THR A 50 38.75 11.28 -2.81
C THR A 50 39.72 10.77 -3.86
N LEU A 51 40.02 11.61 -4.85
CA LEU A 51 41.01 11.38 -5.89
C LEU A 51 42.33 12.08 -5.55
N ALA A 52 43.45 11.54 -6.02
CA ALA A 52 44.77 12.16 -5.93
C ALA A 52 45.52 12.08 -7.28
N TRP A 53 46.28 13.11 -7.62
CA TRP A 53 47.14 13.14 -8.82
C TRP A 53 48.25 14.20 -8.71
N THR A 54 49.26 14.11 -9.57
CA THR A 54 50.35 15.11 -9.67
C THR A 54 49.98 16.23 -10.64
N VAL A 55 50.17 17.49 -10.21
CA VAL A 55 49.92 18.67 -11.06
C VAL A 55 50.93 18.69 -12.22
N PRO A 56 50.48 18.76 -13.50
CA PRO A 56 51.34 18.81 -14.68
C PRO A 56 52.52 19.80 -14.58
N ALA A 57 53.72 19.33 -14.92
CA ALA A 57 54.98 20.04 -14.75
C ALA A 57 55.36 20.91 -15.97
N ASP A 58 54.52 21.89 -16.33
CA ASP A 58 54.90 22.98 -17.24
C ASP A 58 54.69 24.31 -16.50
N VAL A 59 55.81 25.00 -16.21
CA VAL A 59 55.85 26.03 -15.15
C VAL A 59 55.64 27.48 -15.58
N ASP A 60 55.55 27.82 -16.87
CA ASP A 60 55.57 29.24 -17.28
C ASP A 60 54.47 29.68 -18.28
N LYS A 61 53.29 29.04 -18.28
CA LYS A 61 52.19 29.39 -19.18
C LYS A 61 51.13 30.29 -18.52
N ALA A 62 50.98 31.52 -19.02
CA ALA A 62 49.92 32.45 -18.59
C ALA A 62 48.52 31.87 -18.87
N GLY A 63 47.60 31.94 -17.89
CA GLY A 63 46.19 31.57 -18.08
C GLY A 63 45.59 30.58 -17.06
N GLY A 64 46.39 30.06 -16.13
CA GLY A 64 45.92 29.13 -15.07
C GLY A 64 45.61 27.72 -15.58
N LEU A 65 45.75 26.71 -14.71
CA LEU A 65 45.48 25.31 -15.04
C LEU A 65 44.03 24.94 -14.71
N ALA A 66 43.33 24.36 -15.68
CA ALA A 66 41.97 23.86 -15.55
C ALA A 66 41.92 22.34 -15.80
N TYR A 67 40.94 21.69 -15.19
CA TYR A 67 40.71 20.26 -15.28
C TYR A 67 39.30 19.95 -15.79
N ASP A 68 39.18 18.88 -16.58
CA ASP A 68 37.92 18.23 -16.94
C ASP A 68 37.92 16.85 -16.29
N LEU A 69 37.22 16.72 -15.16
CA LEU A 69 37.07 15.48 -14.42
C LEU A 69 35.73 14.85 -14.79
N ARG A 70 35.74 13.57 -15.14
CA ARG A 70 34.53 12.83 -15.48
C ARG A 70 34.52 11.45 -14.84
N TYR A 71 33.32 10.92 -14.63
CA TYR A 71 33.15 9.59 -14.07
C TYR A 71 32.01 8.81 -14.72
N VAL A 72 32.07 7.49 -14.60
CA VAL A 72 31.01 6.56 -14.97
C VAL A 72 30.97 5.41 -13.98
N THR A 73 29.86 4.68 -13.87
CA THR A 73 29.80 3.45 -13.07
C THR A 73 30.60 2.33 -13.74
N LEU A 74 31.25 1.49 -12.93
CA LEU A 74 32.00 0.32 -13.41
C LEU A 74 31.09 -0.60 -14.23
N GLY A 75 31.55 -1.03 -15.40
CA GLY A 75 30.79 -1.75 -16.41
C GLY A 75 30.40 -0.88 -17.62
N ASN A 76 30.50 0.44 -17.50
CA ASN A 76 30.17 1.40 -18.57
C ASN A 76 31.41 2.15 -19.11
N GLU A 77 32.62 1.73 -18.74
CA GLU A 77 33.87 2.38 -19.16
C GLU A 77 34.16 2.30 -20.67
N GLY A 78 33.45 1.43 -21.40
CA GLY A 78 33.51 1.33 -22.87
C GLY A 78 32.80 2.49 -23.61
N LEU A 79 32.03 3.31 -22.92
CA LEU A 79 31.40 4.50 -23.49
C LEU A 79 32.45 5.56 -23.85
N ALA A 80 32.16 6.35 -24.89
CA ALA A 80 32.97 7.52 -25.21
C ALA A 80 33.05 8.47 -24.00
N ARG A 81 34.24 9.00 -23.70
CA ARG A 81 34.48 9.85 -22.52
C ARG A 81 33.55 11.08 -22.44
N ASP A 82 33.11 11.60 -23.58
CA ASP A 82 32.19 12.73 -23.61
C ASP A 82 30.78 12.40 -23.10
N ALA A 83 30.42 11.10 -23.07
CA ALA A 83 29.19 10.58 -22.47
C ALA A 83 29.32 10.28 -20.97
N TRP A 84 30.53 10.39 -20.39
CA TRP A 84 30.72 10.24 -18.95
C TRP A 84 30.24 11.49 -18.23
N THR A 85 29.72 11.31 -17.02
CA THR A 85 29.19 12.39 -16.19
C THR A 85 30.30 13.35 -15.78
N PRO A 86 30.20 14.65 -16.09
CA PRO A 86 31.14 15.64 -15.59
C PRO A 86 31.04 15.77 -14.07
N ALA A 87 32.19 15.75 -13.39
CA ALA A 87 32.30 16.11 -11.98
C ALA A 87 32.89 17.52 -11.84
N PRO A 88 32.50 18.27 -10.80
CA PRO A 88 33.22 19.48 -10.43
C PRO A 88 34.70 19.14 -10.24
N ALA A 89 35.59 19.80 -10.98
CA ALA A 89 37.03 19.66 -10.81
C ALA A 89 37.58 20.91 -10.10
N PRO A 90 38.53 20.78 -9.16
CA PRO A 90 39.10 21.94 -8.50
C PRO A 90 40.05 22.65 -9.46
N ALA A 91 40.26 23.96 -9.28
CA ALA A 91 41.44 24.62 -9.85
C ALA A 91 42.72 23.98 -9.26
N ALA A 92 43.85 24.08 -9.96
CA ALA A 92 45.13 23.61 -9.39
C ALA A 92 45.43 24.32 -8.07
N GLN A 93 45.44 23.59 -6.96
CA GLN A 93 45.67 24.13 -5.62
C GLN A 93 47.14 23.99 -5.17
N GLN A 94 47.93 23.20 -5.91
CA GLN A 94 49.33 22.91 -5.59
C GLN A 94 50.26 23.34 -6.74
N PRO A 95 51.54 23.65 -6.43
CA PRO A 95 52.54 23.94 -7.45
C PRO A 95 52.72 22.79 -8.45
N ALA A 96 53.22 23.12 -9.64
CA ALA A 96 53.60 22.13 -10.65
C ALA A 96 54.54 21.05 -10.06
N GLY A 97 54.26 19.78 -10.37
CA GLY A 97 55.00 18.63 -9.85
C GLY A 97 54.65 18.20 -8.42
N GLN A 98 53.76 18.91 -7.73
CA GLN A 98 53.25 18.49 -6.41
C GLN A 98 51.95 17.68 -6.54
N ARG A 99 51.75 16.80 -5.57
CA ARG A 99 50.54 15.97 -5.49
C ARG A 99 49.37 16.78 -4.90
N GLN A 100 48.20 16.71 -5.50
CA GLN A 100 46.97 17.29 -4.97
C GLN A 100 45.84 16.26 -4.85
N GLN A 101 44.84 16.58 -4.04
CA GLN A 101 43.67 15.74 -3.81
C GLN A 101 42.36 16.51 -4.05
N HIS A 102 41.30 15.78 -4.40
CA HIS A 102 39.97 16.33 -4.59
C HIS A 102 38.88 15.33 -4.20
N VAL A 103 37.82 15.80 -3.55
CA VAL A 103 36.66 14.98 -3.22
C VAL A 103 35.57 15.17 -4.27
N VAL A 104 35.21 14.10 -4.96
CA VAL A 104 34.01 14.02 -5.81
C VAL A 104 32.84 13.62 -4.93
N GLY A 105 31.94 14.55 -4.64
CA GLY A 105 30.71 14.30 -3.88
C GLY A 105 29.49 13.96 -4.75
N GLY A 106 28.38 13.60 -4.12
CA GLY A 106 27.11 13.25 -4.79
C GLY A 106 27.08 11.86 -5.43
N LEU A 107 27.99 10.97 -5.02
CA LEU A 107 28.06 9.60 -5.50
C LEU A 107 27.22 8.67 -4.62
N ALA A 108 26.61 7.64 -5.22
CA ALA A 108 25.84 6.65 -4.49
C ALA A 108 26.77 5.71 -3.71
N GLY A 109 26.50 5.54 -2.41
CA GLY A 109 27.28 4.66 -1.55
C GLY A 109 27.23 3.19 -2.00
N GLY A 110 28.34 2.47 -1.86
CA GLY A 110 28.47 1.07 -2.29
C GLY A 110 28.68 0.87 -3.80
N VAL A 111 28.62 1.94 -4.61
CA VAL A 111 28.82 1.88 -6.06
C VAL A 111 30.28 2.11 -6.43
N THR A 112 30.80 1.28 -7.35
CA THR A 112 32.13 1.44 -7.93
C THR A 112 32.08 2.33 -9.18
N TYR A 113 32.95 3.33 -9.21
CA TYR A 113 33.06 4.32 -10.27
C TYR A 113 34.43 4.26 -10.94
N VAL A 114 34.47 4.67 -12.20
CA VAL A 114 35.67 4.85 -13.02
C VAL A 114 35.82 6.35 -13.32
N PHE A 115 36.98 6.92 -13.03
CA PHE A 115 37.28 8.34 -13.15
C PHE A 115 38.35 8.62 -14.20
N SER A 116 38.21 9.72 -14.93
CA SER A 116 39.17 10.16 -15.94
C SER A 116 39.35 11.68 -15.92
N LEU A 117 40.60 12.13 -15.93
CA LEU A 117 40.97 13.54 -15.80
C LEU A 117 41.75 14.02 -17.03
N ALA A 118 41.34 15.14 -17.62
CA ALA A 118 42.13 15.87 -18.62
C ALA A 118 42.48 17.28 -18.11
N ALA A 119 43.57 17.86 -18.59
CA ALA A 119 44.08 19.15 -18.12
C ALA A 119 44.32 20.11 -19.29
N ARG A 120 44.17 21.43 -19.08
CA ARG A 120 44.52 22.47 -20.05
C ARG A 120 45.00 23.74 -19.38
N TYR A 121 45.80 24.53 -20.09
CA TYR A 121 46.17 25.89 -19.68
C TYR A 121 45.28 26.92 -20.40
N GLY A 122 44.69 27.86 -19.65
CA GLY A 122 43.84 28.91 -20.21
C GLY A 122 42.73 28.37 -21.12
N THR A 123 42.64 28.91 -22.34
CA THR A 123 41.71 28.46 -23.39
C THR A 123 42.33 27.47 -24.38
N GLY A 124 43.51 26.92 -24.06
CA GLY A 124 44.23 25.96 -24.89
C GLY A 124 43.52 24.60 -25.02
N ALA A 125 44.11 23.72 -25.84
CA ALA A 125 43.57 22.37 -26.05
C ALA A 125 43.72 21.51 -24.78
N TRP A 126 42.77 20.59 -24.59
CA TRP A 126 42.85 19.58 -23.53
C TRP A 126 43.97 18.58 -23.81
N SER A 127 44.65 18.15 -22.74
CA SER A 127 45.59 17.04 -22.77
C SER A 127 44.88 15.72 -23.07
N ARG A 128 45.65 14.67 -23.35
CA ARG A 128 45.09 13.31 -23.38
C ARG A 128 44.52 12.98 -21.98
N PRO A 129 43.35 12.33 -21.89
CA PRO A 129 42.80 11.93 -20.60
C PRO A 129 43.74 10.99 -19.85
N SER A 130 43.73 11.04 -18.52
CA SER A 130 44.48 10.12 -17.66
C SER A 130 44.08 8.67 -17.92
N PRO A 131 44.96 7.70 -17.60
CA PRO A 131 44.52 6.34 -17.31
C PRO A 131 43.34 6.35 -16.31
N PRO A 132 42.36 5.45 -16.47
CA PRO A 132 41.18 5.44 -15.61
C PRO A 132 41.54 5.02 -14.18
N ALA A 133 41.07 5.78 -13.20
CA ALA A 133 41.14 5.42 -11.79
C ALA A 133 39.82 4.77 -11.36
N VAL A 134 39.87 3.65 -10.65
CA VAL A 134 38.66 2.92 -10.22
C VAL A 134 38.57 2.96 -8.70
N GLY A 135 37.38 3.26 -8.17
CA GLY A 135 37.15 3.25 -6.72
C GLY A 135 35.68 3.24 -6.34
N THR A 136 35.41 2.78 -5.12
CA THR A 136 34.06 2.57 -4.59
C THR A 136 33.74 3.64 -3.54
N ALA A 137 32.58 4.29 -3.67
CA ALA A 137 32.04 5.11 -2.59
C ALA A 137 31.64 4.18 -1.43
N ALA A 138 31.92 4.55 -0.18
CA ALA A 138 31.63 3.68 0.97
C ALA A 138 30.11 3.46 1.12
N ALA A 139 29.68 2.30 1.61
CA ALA A 139 28.25 2.07 1.92
C ALA A 139 27.80 3.00 3.06
N GLN A 140 26.59 3.56 2.96
CA GLN A 140 26.02 4.38 4.03
C GLN A 140 25.58 3.47 5.20
N PRO A 141 25.87 3.82 6.46
CA PRO A 141 25.29 3.13 7.61
C PRO A 141 23.77 3.33 7.63
N ASP A 142 23.05 2.23 7.85
CA ASP A 142 21.63 2.28 8.17
C ASP A 142 21.44 3.01 9.50
N ILE A 143 20.49 3.94 9.55
CA ILE A 143 20.12 4.72 10.73
C ILE A 143 18.59 4.85 10.88
N THR A 144 17.81 4.20 10.01
CA THR A 144 16.37 4.41 9.91
C THR A 144 15.66 3.24 10.59
N PRO A 145 14.93 3.46 11.70
CA PRO A 145 14.14 2.41 12.31
C PRO A 145 13.01 1.91 11.39
N PRO A 146 12.57 0.65 11.55
CA PRO A 146 11.42 0.14 10.82
C PRO A 146 10.12 0.83 11.26
N ALA A 147 9.11 0.79 10.39
CA ALA A 147 7.78 1.32 10.68
C ALA A 147 7.18 0.63 11.93
N ARG A 148 6.31 1.35 12.66
CA ARG A 148 5.54 0.70 13.74
C ARG A 148 4.47 -0.23 13.15
N VAL A 149 4.19 -1.32 13.83
CA VAL A 149 3.05 -2.20 13.53
C VAL A 149 1.74 -1.46 13.82
N LEU A 150 0.76 -1.56 12.92
CA LEU A 150 -0.52 -0.84 13.03
C LEU A 150 -1.72 -1.76 13.31
N ASP A 151 -1.58 -3.07 13.08
CA ASP A 151 -2.68 -4.03 13.02
C ASP A 151 -2.54 -5.17 14.03
N LEU A 152 -1.83 -4.95 15.15
CA LEU A 152 -1.75 -5.94 16.22
C LEU A 152 -3.16 -6.27 16.71
N ALA A 153 -3.52 -7.55 16.68
CA ALA A 153 -4.82 -8.04 17.09
C ALA A 153 -4.74 -9.38 17.82
N GLN A 154 -5.76 -9.65 18.64
CA GLN A 154 -5.91 -10.96 19.24
C GLN A 154 -6.32 -11.99 18.18
N TYR A 155 -5.57 -13.09 18.12
CA TYR A 155 -5.78 -14.15 17.15
C TYR A 155 -6.66 -15.27 17.74
N ALA A 156 -6.16 -16.03 18.70
CA ALA A 156 -6.91 -17.12 19.32
C ALA A 156 -6.74 -17.08 20.85
N GLY A 157 -7.54 -17.87 21.56
CA GLY A 157 -7.50 -17.91 23.01
C GLY A 157 -8.00 -19.22 23.60
N ASN A 158 -7.50 -19.49 24.81
CA ASN A 158 -7.96 -20.55 25.69
C ASN A 158 -8.02 -20.02 27.14
N ALA A 159 -8.28 -20.91 28.10
CA ALA A 159 -8.45 -20.53 29.51
C ALA A 159 -7.25 -19.77 30.11
N THR A 160 -6.02 -20.08 29.69
CA THR A 160 -4.78 -19.60 30.33
C THR A 160 -3.80 -18.96 29.34
N GLY A 161 -4.21 -18.76 28.10
CA GLY A 161 -3.33 -18.24 27.07
C GLY A 161 -4.09 -17.61 25.92
N VAL A 162 -3.39 -16.73 25.22
CA VAL A 162 -3.87 -16.06 24.03
C VAL A 162 -2.78 -16.11 22.96
N SER A 163 -3.16 -16.04 21.70
CA SER A 163 -2.23 -15.72 20.64
C SER A 163 -2.59 -14.36 20.05
N VAL A 164 -1.57 -13.62 19.63
CA VAL A 164 -1.72 -12.32 18.98
C VAL A 164 -1.00 -12.36 17.63
N ALA A 165 -1.57 -11.69 16.65
CA ALA A 165 -1.05 -11.66 15.28
C ALA A 165 -0.96 -10.22 14.76
N TRP A 166 -0.03 -9.99 13.84
CA TRP A 166 0.20 -8.69 13.20
C TRP A 166 0.85 -8.86 11.82
N SER A 167 0.71 -7.86 10.96
CA SER A 167 1.41 -7.81 9.68
C SER A 167 2.89 -7.48 9.87
N LEU A 168 3.74 -8.02 9.00
CA LEU A 168 5.15 -7.64 8.98
C LEU A 168 5.26 -6.13 8.80
N ALA A 169 5.90 -5.46 9.77
CA ALA A 169 6.28 -4.06 9.64
C ALA A 169 7.14 -3.87 8.38
N GLY A 170 6.58 -3.13 7.43
CA GLY A 170 7.29 -2.66 6.23
C GLY A 170 8.32 -1.59 6.58
N ASP A 171 9.06 -1.21 5.56
CA ASP A 171 10.06 -0.16 5.60
C ASP A 171 9.39 1.18 5.27
N ASP A 172 9.64 2.22 6.05
CA ASP A 172 9.21 3.59 5.74
C ASP A 172 10.07 4.20 4.60
N THR A 173 11.07 3.44 4.09
CA THR A 173 11.97 3.79 2.99
C THR A 173 12.48 2.55 2.20
N ILE A 174 13.59 2.67 1.44
CA ILE A 174 14.28 1.56 0.74
C ILE A 174 15.36 0.86 1.61
N HIS A 175 15.50 1.24 2.89
CA HIS A 175 16.45 0.68 3.87
C HIS A 175 15.81 0.52 5.26
N GLY A 176 15.75 -0.73 5.75
CA GLY A 176 15.18 -1.07 7.07
C GLY A 176 14.01 -2.06 7.00
N ARG A 177 14.28 -3.34 6.71
CA ARG A 177 13.30 -4.41 6.98
C ARG A 177 13.36 -4.82 8.43
N ALA A 178 12.21 -5.02 9.07
CA ALA A 178 12.15 -5.66 10.37
C ALA A 178 12.76 -7.08 10.31
N ALA A 179 13.84 -7.28 11.04
CA ALA A 179 14.55 -8.54 11.20
C ALA A 179 14.03 -9.35 12.40
N ALA A 180 13.50 -8.67 13.41
CA ALA A 180 12.96 -9.26 14.62
C ALA A 180 11.81 -8.43 15.20
N TYR A 181 11.07 -9.03 16.14
CA TYR A 181 9.99 -8.38 16.87
C TYR A 181 10.10 -8.64 18.37
N GLU A 182 9.95 -7.59 19.15
CA GLU A 182 9.82 -7.67 20.61
C GLU A 182 8.34 -7.55 20.98
N VAL A 183 7.79 -8.58 21.61
CA VAL A 183 6.42 -8.60 22.11
C VAL A 183 6.42 -8.53 23.63
N ARG A 184 5.61 -7.64 24.20
CA ARG A 184 5.48 -7.49 25.65
C ARG A 184 4.03 -7.43 26.09
N TYR A 185 3.79 -7.85 27.34
CA TYR A 185 2.47 -7.76 27.97
C TYR A 185 2.56 -7.28 29.43
N ALA A 186 1.50 -6.61 29.89
CA ALA A 186 1.38 -6.12 31.27
C ALA A 186 -0.08 -5.98 31.70
N THR A 187 -0.36 -5.91 33.00
CA THR A 187 -1.70 -5.60 33.52
C THR A 187 -2.02 -4.09 33.54
N ALA A 188 -1.05 -3.26 33.13
CA ALA A 188 -1.18 -1.81 33.00
C ALA A 188 -0.87 -1.37 31.55
N PRO A 189 -1.34 -0.19 31.10
CA PRO A 189 -1.06 0.32 29.76
C PRO A 189 0.43 0.43 29.43
N LEU A 190 0.80 0.14 28.17
CA LEU A 190 2.21 0.07 27.73
C LEU A 190 2.83 1.42 27.34
N ALA A 191 2.15 2.54 27.55
CA ALA A 191 2.63 3.87 27.19
C ALA A 191 3.79 4.36 28.10
N GLY A 192 4.71 5.15 27.54
CA GLY A 192 5.82 5.76 28.27
C GLY A 192 6.74 4.73 28.94
N ALA A 193 6.93 4.83 30.26
CA ALA A 193 7.72 3.87 31.03
C ALA A 193 7.07 2.48 31.15
N GLY A 194 5.79 2.33 30.78
CA GLY A 194 5.04 1.08 30.85
C GLY A 194 5.65 -0.03 30.00
N TRP A 195 6.18 0.28 28.81
CA TRP A 195 6.86 -0.70 27.95
C TRP A 195 8.05 -1.38 28.64
N SER A 196 8.93 -0.57 29.26
CA SER A 196 10.15 -1.08 29.89
C SER A 196 9.88 -1.94 31.11
N ALA A 197 8.77 -1.68 31.83
CA ALA A 197 8.33 -2.45 32.98
C ALA A 197 7.50 -3.70 32.62
N ALA A 198 7.03 -3.80 31.36
CA ALA A 198 6.22 -4.91 30.90
C ALA A 198 7.02 -6.21 30.76
N THR A 199 6.31 -7.34 30.86
CA THR A 199 6.91 -8.67 30.77
C THR A 199 7.14 -9.02 29.30
N PRO A 200 8.37 -9.41 28.89
CA PRO A 200 8.62 -9.87 27.53
C PRO A 200 8.03 -11.26 27.30
N VAL A 201 7.43 -11.46 26.13
CA VAL A 201 7.02 -12.79 25.65
C VAL A 201 8.28 -13.51 25.18
N THR A 202 8.55 -14.69 25.75
CA THR A 202 9.76 -15.48 25.45
C THR A 202 9.60 -16.39 24.24
N ALA A 203 8.36 -16.72 23.86
CA ALA A 203 8.08 -17.44 22.63
C ALA A 203 8.46 -16.57 21.43
N ALA A 204 9.23 -17.14 20.50
CA ALA A 204 9.55 -16.46 19.26
C ALA A 204 8.27 -16.36 18.39
N PRO A 205 7.98 -15.20 17.77
CA PRO A 205 6.96 -15.10 16.75
C PRO A 205 7.25 -16.07 15.61
N VAL A 206 6.21 -16.74 15.11
CA VAL A 206 6.30 -17.66 13.97
C VAL A 206 5.49 -17.12 12.80
N ALA A 207 5.82 -17.62 11.59
CA ALA A 207 5.04 -17.32 10.40
C ALA A 207 3.57 -17.73 10.60
N HIS A 208 2.66 -16.80 10.35
CA HIS A 208 1.24 -17.06 10.40
C HIS A 208 0.78 -17.79 9.12
N PRO A 209 -0.27 -18.65 9.18
CA PRO A 209 -0.78 -19.34 7.99
C PRO A 209 -1.26 -18.40 6.87
N ASN A 210 -1.84 -17.25 7.21
CA ASN A 210 -2.03 -16.12 6.30
C ASN A 210 -0.66 -15.45 5.98
N PRO A 211 -0.19 -15.46 4.73
CA PRO A 211 1.11 -14.91 4.34
C PRO A 211 1.29 -13.44 4.74
N GLY A 212 2.53 -13.06 5.07
CA GLY A 212 2.86 -11.67 5.42
C GLY A 212 2.49 -11.25 6.84
N LYS A 213 1.98 -12.19 7.67
CA LYS A 213 1.70 -11.97 9.09
C LYS A 213 2.57 -12.86 9.99
N LEU A 214 2.76 -12.43 11.22
CA LEU A 214 3.36 -13.21 12.31
C LEU A 214 2.32 -13.47 13.39
N VAL A 215 2.55 -14.53 14.17
CA VAL A 215 1.75 -14.88 15.34
C VAL A 215 2.64 -15.37 16.47
N VAL A 216 2.26 -15.04 17.70
CA VAL A 216 2.91 -15.55 18.91
C VAL A 216 1.88 -15.94 19.96
N ALA A 217 2.15 -17.03 20.68
CA ALA A 217 1.37 -17.43 21.85
C ALA A 217 1.94 -16.80 23.12
N ILE A 218 1.04 -16.35 24.00
CA ILE A 218 1.31 -15.83 25.33
C ILE A 218 0.58 -16.75 26.31
N ASP A 219 1.34 -17.65 26.92
CA ASP A 219 0.84 -18.68 27.83
C ASP A 219 1.07 -18.31 29.31
N GLY A 220 0.42 -19.05 30.21
CA GLY A 220 0.58 -18.90 31.66
C GLY A 220 -0.09 -17.65 32.23
N LEU A 221 -1.07 -17.11 31.51
CA LEU A 221 -1.85 -15.95 31.94
C LEU A 221 -2.98 -16.38 32.88
N ALA A 222 -3.37 -15.49 33.80
CA ALA A 222 -4.46 -15.75 34.72
C ALA A 222 -5.81 -15.68 33.97
N PRO A 223 -6.68 -16.70 34.09
CA PRO A 223 -8.03 -16.66 33.50
C PRO A 223 -8.82 -15.45 33.99
N GLY A 224 -9.49 -14.74 33.09
CA GLY A 224 -10.31 -13.57 33.39
C GLY A 224 -9.52 -12.30 33.72
N GLN A 225 -8.18 -12.31 33.72
CA GLN A 225 -7.37 -11.11 33.94
C GLN A 225 -7.12 -10.39 32.60
N ALA A 226 -7.35 -9.08 32.56
CA ALA A 226 -7.02 -8.25 31.40
C ALA A 226 -5.51 -7.97 31.35
N TYR A 227 -4.92 -8.06 30.15
CA TYR A 227 -3.53 -7.73 29.85
C TYR A 227 -3.46 -6.81 28.63
N HIS A 228 -2.65 -5.76 28.71
CA HIS A 228 -2.24 -4.95 27.58
C HIS A 228 -1.09 -5.64 26.85
N VAL A 229 -1.17 -5.75 25.52
CA VAL A 229 -0.13 -6.35 24.67
C VAL A 229 0.30 -5.33 23.61
N GLY A 230 1.60 -5.32 23.31
CA GLY A 230 2.19 -4.44 22.30
C GLY A 230 3.44 -5.06 21.67
N VAL A 231 3.77 -4.56 20.48
CA VAL A 231 4.88 -5.06 19.65
C VAL A 231 5.78 -3.90 19.23
N LYS A 232 7.08 -4.15 19.14
CA LYS A 232 8.05 -3.30 18.44
C LYS A 232 8.83 -4.14 17.43
N ALA A 233 9.05 -3.58 16.24
CA ALA A 233 9.91 -4.15 15.23
C ALA A 233 11.36 -3.72 15.44
N VAL A 234 12.31 -4.56 15.05
CA VAL A 234 13.75 -4.32 15.11
C VAL A 234 14.36 -4.68 13.77
N ASP A 235 15.12 -3.80 13.15
CA ASP A 235 15.80 -4.08 11.87
C ASP A 235 17.12 -4.87 12.04
N ASP A 236 17.78 -5.19 10.93
CA ASP A 236 19.08 -5.89 10.92
C ASP A 236 20.23 -5.07 11.55
N ALA A 237 20.07 -3.74 11.67
CA ALA A 237 21.02 -2.83 12.29
C ALA A 237 20.75 -2.61 13.79
N GLY A 238 19.64 -3.14 14.32
CA GLY A 238 19.22 -3.02 15.71
C GLY A 238 18.40 -1.77 16.04
N HIS A 239 17.94 -0.99 15.05
CA HIS A 239 17.02 0.11 15.31
C HIS A 239 15.62 -0.41 15.61
N VAL A 240 14.93 0.27 16.52
CA VAL A 240 13.66 -0.17 17.08
C VAL A 240 12.55 0.78 16.65
N SER A 241 11.44 0.23 16.16
CA SER A 241 10.26 1.00 15.76
C SER A 241 9.60 1.74 16.94
N GLY A 242 8.66 2.63 16.59
CA GLY A 242 7.61 3.05 17.53
C GLY A 242 6.80 1.86 18.07
N LEU A 243 6.14 2.06 19.22
CA LEU A 243 5.22 1.06 19.78
C LEU A 243 4.03 0.86 18.83
N SER A 244 3.60 -0.38 18.65
CA SER A 244 2.39 -0.71 17.90
C SER A 244 1.14 -0.07 18.49
N ASN A 245 0.00 -0.22 17.79
CA ASN A 245 -1.29 -0.16 18.50
C ASN A 245 -1.27 -1.18 19.66
N THR A 246 -1.82 -0.80 20.81
CA THR A 246 -1.89 -1.69 21.99
C THR A 246 -3.27 -2.29 22.11
N ILE A 247 -3.35 -3.61 22.31
CA ILE A 247 -4.61 -4.32 22.51
C ILE A 247 -4.78 -4.75 23.96
N VAL A 248 -6.01 -4.98 24.38
CA VAL A 248 -6.34 -5.62 25.67
C VAL A 248 -6.87 -7.01 25.39
N VAL A 249 -6.28 -8.02 26.04
CA VAL A 249 -6.65 -9.43 25.91
C VAL A 249 -7.02 -10.00 27.27
N GLN A 250 -7.98 -10.92 27.31
CA GLN A 250 -8.45 -11.55 28.54
C GLN A 250 -8.59 -13.07 28.34
N PRO A 251 -7.61 -13.88 28.81
CA PRO A 251 -7.67 -15.34 28.69
C PRO A 251 -8.92 -15.91 29.38
N GLY A 252 -9.48 -16.98 28.83
CA GLY A 252 -10.67 -17.64 29.39
C GLY A 252 -12.00 -16.89 29.20
N SER A 253 -11.99 -15.65 28.71
CA SER A 253 -13.20 -14.97 28.24
C SER A 253 -13.60 -15.36 26.82
N MET A 254 -12.78 -16.16 26.13
CA MET A 254 -12.98 -16.60 24.75
C MET A 254 -12.55 -18.05 24.56
N ARG A 255 -13.25 -18.77 23.67
CA ARG A 255 -12.85 -20.11 23.22
C ARG A 255 -12.53 -20.04 21.73
N THR A 256 -11.60 -20.86 21.30
CA THR A 256 -11.33 -21.07 19.87
C THR A 256 -12.02 -22.35 19.44
N LEU A 257 -12.90 -22.27 18.44
CA LEU A 257 -13.59 -23.40 17.82
C LEU A 257 -12.91 -23.70 16.48
N TYR A 258 -12.22 -24.83 16.39
CA TYR A 258 -11.47 -25.20 15.19
C TYR A 258 -12.38 -25.90 14.16
N VAL A 259 -12.49 -25.35 12.96
CA VAL A 259 -13.24 -25.95 11.85
C VAL A 259 -12.28 -26.60 10.85
N ARG A 260 -12.32 -27.93 10.75
CA ARG A 260 -11.43 -28.72 9.89
C ARG A 260 -12.22 -29.79 9.14
N GLN A 261 -12.22 -29.73 7.81
CA GLN A 261 -13.02 -30.64 6.96
C GLN A 261 -12.56 -32.11 7.04
N ASP A 262 -11.35 -32.38 7.55
CA ASP A 262 -10.80 -33.71 7.79
C ASP A 262 -11.23 -34.33 9.13
N GLY A 263 -11.98 -33.58 9.96
CA GLY A 263 -12.43 -34.01 11.28
C GLY A 263 -11.39 -33.85 12.40
N ALA A 264 -10.25 -33.21 12.15
CA ALA A 264 -9.22 -32.96 13.17
C ALA A 264 -9.52 -31.75 14.09
N GLY A 265 -10.57 -30.98 13.79
CA GLY A 265 -11.03 -29.84 14.58
C GLY A 265 -12.21 -30.18 15.49
N ASP A 266 -12.71 -29.18 16.22
CA ASP A 266 -13.94 -29.29 17.02
C ASP A 266 -15.17 -29.52 16.14
N TYR A 267 -15.16 -28.96 14.93
CA TYR A 267 -16.24 -29.07 13.95
C TYR A 267 -15.70 -29.45 12.56
N ALA A 268 -16.43 -30.32 11.85
CA ALA A 268 -16.16 -30.63 10.45
C ALA A 268 -16.80 -29.62 9.49
N LYS A 269 -17.88 -28.95 9.92
CA LYS A 269 -18.65 -27.98 9.16
C LYS A 269 -18.61 -26.61 9.81
N LEU A 270 -18.53 -25.57 8.98
CA LEU A 270 -18.50 -24.19 9.45
C LEU A 270 -19.87 -23.78 10.03
N ASN A 271 -20.97 -24.19 9.42
CA ASN A 271 -22.30 -23.81 9.91
C ASN A 271 -22.58 -24.34 11.34
N ASP A 272 -22.12 -25.56 11.65
CA ASP A 272 -22.22 -26.13 12.99
C ASP A 272 -21.40 -25.33 14.02
N ALA A 273 -20.20 -24.91 13.63
CA ALA A 273 -19.36 -24.08 14.49
C ALA A 273 -19.98 -22.69 14.73
N ILE A 274 -20.56 -22.09 13.69
CA ILE A 274 -21.32 -20.82 13.81
C ILE A 274 -22.49 -21.01 14.76
N HIS A 275 -23.30 -22.06 14.61
CA HIS A 275 -24.43 -22.32 15.51
C HIS A 275 -24.00 -22.61 16.96
N GLY A 276 -22.83 -23.19 17.17
CA GLY A 276 -22.26 -23.50 18.49
C GLY A 276 -21.49 -22.34 19.14
N ALA A 277 -21.22 -21.26 18.39
CA ALA A 277 -20.49 -20.11 18.88
C ALA A 277 -21.34 -19.25 19.83
N VAL A 278 -20.69 -18.73 20.87
CA VAL A 278 -21.26 -17.73 21.79
C VAL A 278 -20.38 -16.49 21.82
N ALA A 279 -20.88 -15.41 22.41
CA ALA A 279 -20.14 -14.17 22.58
C ALA A 279 -18.73 -14.41 23.15
N GLY A 280 -17.73 -13.81 22.49
CA GLY A 280 -16.31 -13.94 22.77
C GLY A 280 -15.60 -15.05 21.98
N ASP A 281 -16.31 -16.02 21.37
CA ASP A 281 -15.67 -17.12 20.66
C ASP A 281 -14.96 -16.68 19.37
N VAL A 282 -13.97 -17.47 18.95
CA VAL A 282 -13.34 -17.40 17.64
C VAL A 282 -13.59 -18.71 16.91
N VAL A 283 -14.41 -18.68 15.87
CA VAL A 283 -14.57 -19.77 14.90
C VAL A 283 -13.41 -19.70 13.91
N LEU A 284 -12.41 -20.56 14.10
CA LEU A 284 -11.18 -20.57 13.32
C LEU A 284 -11.23 -21.66 12.25
N VAL A 285 -11.26 -21.23 10.98
CA VAL A 285 -11.56 -22.07 9.83
C VAL A 285 -10.28 -22.38 9.06
N ALA A 286 -9.93 -23.67 8.92
CA ALA A 286 -8.76 -24.05 8.14
C ALA A 286 -8.86 -23.68 6.66
N PRO A 287 -7.71 -23.58 5.96
CA PRO A 287 -7.69 -23.56 4.50
C PRO A 287 -8.52 -24.69 3.90
N GLY A 288 -9.32 -24.36 2.89
CA GLY A 288 -10.27 -25.29 2.29
C GLY A 288 -11.36 -24.59 1.48
N ARG A 289 -12.13 -25.38 0.73
CA ARG A 289 -13.32 -24.90 0.02
C ARG A 289 -14.57 -25.44 0.73
N TYR A 290 -15.34 -24.53 1.30
CA TYR A 290 -16.57 -24.82 2.02
C TYR A 290 -17.73 -24.51 1.08
N THR A 291 -18.34 -25.55 0.53
CA THR A 291 -19.31 -25.45 -0.56
C THR A 291 -20.72 -25.78 -0.10
N TRP A 292 -21.71 -25.36 -0.88
CA TRP A 292 -23.10 -25.77 -0.67
C TRP A 292 -23.24 -27.28 -0.45
N THR A 293 -22.62 -28.05 -1.34
CA THR A 293 -22.69 -29.51 -1.32
C THR A 293 -22.03 -30.14 -0.09
N ASN A 294 -20.89 -29.60 0.38
CA ASN A 294 -20.14 -30.23 1.48
C ASN A 294 -20.50 -29.71 2.88
N GLN A 295 -21.20 -28.58 2.96
CA GLN A 295 -21.78 -28.11 4.22
C GLN A 295 -23.18 -28.69 4.45
N GLY A 296 -23.98 -28.92 3.40
CA GLY A 296 -25.22 -29.71 3.47
C GLY A 296 -26.39 -29.10 4.26
N ASP A 297 -26.23 -27.87 4.77
CA ASP A 297 -27.18 -27.21 5.69
C ASP A 297 -27.55 -25.77 5.25
N GLY A 298 -27.25 -25.41 4.00
CA GLY A 298 -27.60 -24.10 3.44
C GLY A 298 -29.11 -23.96 3.21
N ASP A 299 -29.65 -22.77 3.45
CA ASP A 299 -31.03 -22.41 3.14
C ASP A 299 -31.01 -21.52 1.89
N ALA A 300 -31.61 -21.98 0.78
CA ALA A 300 -31.59 -21.25 -0.50
C ALA A 300 -32.20 -19.85 -0.40
N THR A 301 -33.06 -19.61 0.60
CA THR A 301 -33.66 -18.30 0.84
C THR A 301 -32.81 -17.43 1.76
N GLN A 302 -31.93 -18.00 2.58
CA GLN A 302 -31.12 -17.28 3.57
C GLN A 302 -29.64 -17.23 3.19
N GLY A 303 -29.02 -18.36 2.91
CA GLY A 303 -27.64 -18.47 2.48
C GLY A 303 -27.03 -19.81 2.86
N LEU A 304 -25.80 -20.04 2.40
CA LEU A 304 -25.01 -21.21 2.80
C LEU A 304 -24.62 -21.14 4.29
N PHE A 305 -24.21 -19.97 4.76
CA PHE A 305 -23.88 -19.71 6.17
C PHE A 305 -24.80 -18.63 6.74
N ILE A 306 -25.33 -18.88 7.93
CA ILE A 306 -26.33 -18.00 8.55
C ILE A 306 -25.87 -17.64 9.96
N VAL A 307 -25.63 -16.36 10.19
CA VAL A 307 -25.44 -15.80 11.54
C VAL A 307 -26.76 -15.20 11.97
N ARG A 308 -27.36 -15.79 13.01
CA ARG A 308 -28.71 -15.44 13.46
C ARG A 308 -28.70 -14.23 14.38
N ARG A 309 -29.87 -13.59 14.48
CA ARG A 309 -30.13 -12.36 15.25
C ARG A 309 -29.78 -12.41 16.74
N ASP A 310 -29.68 -13.59 17.32
CA ASP A 310 -29.35 -13.83 18.72
C ASP A 310 -27.85 -14.12 18.95
N GLN A 311 -27.05 -14.15 17.87
CA GLN A 311 -25.63 -14.45 17.90
C GLN A 311 -24.81 -13.18 17.69
N THR A 312 -23.97 -12.84 18.66
CA THR A 312 -23.33 -11.53 18.76
C THR A 312 -21.91 -11.69 19.31
N ASP A 313 -21.03 -10.74 19.00
CA ASP A 313 -19.73 -10.56 19.67
C ASP A 313 -18.77 -11.75 19.54
N PHE A 314 -18.84 -12.51 18.46
CA PHE A 314 -17.88 -13.56 18.12
C PHE A 314 -17.23 -13.31 16.76
N THR A 315 -16.11 -13.98 16.51
CA THR A 315 -15.32 -13.83 15.28
C THR A 315 -15.38 -15.10 14.44
N ILE A 316 -15.54 -14.97 13.13
CA ILE A 316 -15.39 -16.03 12.14
C ILE A 316 -14.16 -15.68 11.30
N ARG A 317 -13.14 -16.55 11.30
CA ARG A 317 -11.84 -16.26 10.67
C ARG A 317 -11.33 -17.41 9.81
N GLY A 318 -10.90 -17.10 8.59
CA GLY A 318 -10.08 -17.99 7.77
C GLY A 318 -8.61 -17.98 8.23
N GLU A 319 -8.14 -19.10 8.76
CA GLU A 319 -6.77 -19.30 9.30
C GLU A 319 -5.69 -18.92 8.27
N GLY A 320 -5.87 -19.34 7.01
CA GLY A 320 -4.95 -19.03 5.90
C GLY A 320 -5.25 -17.73 5.15
N GLY A 321 -6.28 -16.98 5.56
CA GLY A 321 -6.76 -15.81 4.84
C GLY A 321 -7.53 -16.14 3.55
N ALA A 322 -7.97 -15.08 2.85
CA ALA A 322 -8.92 -15.19 1.75
C ALA A 322 -8.37 -15.97 0.54
N GLY A 323 -7.05 -16.00 0.34
CA GLY A 323 -6.42 -16.71 -0.78
C GLY A 323 -6.58 -18.24 -0.75
N VAL A 324 -6.88 -18.83 0.42
CA VAL A 324 -6.99 -20.29 0.59
C VAL A 324 -8.21 -20.75 1.38
N THR A 325 -8.98 -19.84 1.96
CA THR A 325 -10.22 -20.14 2.70
C THR A 325 -11.41 -19.64 1.90
N ILE A 326 -12.06 -20.55 1.18
CA ILE A 326 -13.07 -20.20 0.15
C ILE A 326 -14.44 -20.68 0.59
N LEU A 327 -15.41 -19.76 0.62
CA LEU A 327 -16.83 -20.00 0.83
C LEU A 327 -17.54 -19.90 -0.52
N ASP A 328 -18.16 -21.00 -0.95
CA ASP A 328 -18.71 -21.12 -2.31
C ASP A 328 -20.16 -21.61 -2.30
N ALA A 329 -21.08 -20.75 -2.72
CA ALA A 329 -22.51 -21.10 -2.76
C ALA A 329 -22.89 -22.00 -3.96
N GLU A 330 -21.99 -22.26 -4.91
CA GLU A 330 -22.23 -23.15 -6.07
C GLU A 330 -23.51 -22.77 -6.87
N GLY A 331 -23.86 -21.48 -6.88
CA GLY A 331 -25.03 -20.93 -7.56
C GLY A 331 -26.37 -21.17 -6.86
N GLN A 332 -26.38 -21.61 -5.60
CA GLN A 332 -27.61 -22.05 -4.91
C GLN A 332 -28.29 -20.98 -4.04
N GLY A 333 -27.71 -19.78 -3.97
CA GLY A 333 -28.21 -18.69 -3.12
C GLY A 333 -27.08 -17.77 -2.71
N ARG A 334 -27.23 -17.13 -1.55
CA ARG A 334 -26.19 -16.29 -0.95
C ARG A 334 -25.10 -17.14 -0.31
N VAL A 335 -23.86 -16.67 -0.28
CA VAL A 335 -22.79 -17.36 0.45
C VAL A 335 -22.98 -17.18 1.95
N MET A 336 -23.21 -15.95 2.43
CA MET A 336 -23.45 -15.70 3.86
C MET A 336 -24.55 -14.68 4.10
N TYR A 337 -25.36 -14.91 5.12
CA TYR A 337 -26.34 -13.96 5.62
C TYR A 337 -26.13 -13.71 7.10
N VAL A 338 -25.87 -12.45 7.44
CA VAL A 338 -25.76 -11.97 8.80
C VAL A 338 -26.94 -11.07 9.08
N THR A 339 -27.79 -11.47 10.02
CA THR A 339 -28.99 -10.72 10.38
C THR A 339 -28.98 -10.36 11.86
N GLY A 340 -29.24 -9.11 12.20
CA GLY A 340 -29.42 -8.62 13.57
C GLY A 340 -30.89 -8.38 13.96
N GLY A 341 -31.10 -7.49 14.94
CA GLY A 341 -32.26 -7.42 15.85
C GLY A 341 -33.67 -7.25 15.25
N THR A 342 -34.69 -7.34 16.10
CA THR A 342 -36.11 -7.15 15.74
C THR A 342 -36.53 -5.68 15.74
N PHE A 343 -37.28 -5.26 14.72
CA PHE A 343 -38.14 -4.08 14.79
C PHE A 343 -39.27 -4.30 15.81
N GLY A 344 -38.99 -4.01 17.08
CA GLY A 344 -39.95 -4.04 18.18
C GLY A 344 -40.12 -2.65 18.76
N SER A 345 -41.37 -2.20 18.88
CA SER A 345 -41.75 -0.88 19.39
C SER A 345 -41.25 -0.63 20.81
N GLY A 346 -40.10 0.03 20.96
CA GLY A 346 -39.72 0.73 22.19
C GLY A 346 -38.50 0.22 22.96
N ASP A 347 -37.80 -0.83 22.52
CA ASP A 347 -36.58 -1.30 23.18
C ASP A 347 -35.31 -0.71 22.56
N GLU A 348 -34.31 -0.45 23.40
CA GLU A 348 -33.02 0.13 23.05
C GLU A 348 -32.34 -0.65 21.91
N ARG A 349 -31.98 0.07 20.85
CA ARG A 349 -31.32 -0.47 19.65
C ARG A 349 -29.98 -1.11 20.04
N THR A 350 -29.96 -2.43 20.12
CA THR A 350 -28.72 -3.21 20.30
C THR A 350 -28.43 -3.92 18.98
N TRP A 351 -27.72 -3.22 18.09
CA TRP A 351 -27.21 -3.81 16.86
C TRP A 351 -26.04 -4.71 17.19
N ALA A 352 -26.31 -5.99 17.14
CA ALA A 352 -25.32 -7.00 17.41
C ALA A 352 -24.57 -7.33 16.12
N GLY A 353 -23.25 -7.31 16.18
CA GLY A 353 -22.36 -7.60 15.06
C GLY A 353 -21.45 -8.79 15.36
N VAL A 354 -20.98 -9.43 14.31
CA VAL A 354 -19.86 -10.37 14.37
C VAL A 354 -18.68 -9.76 13.63
N THR A 355 -17.49 -10.36 13.79
CA THR A 355 -16.38 -10.09 12.88
C THR A 355 -16.25 -11.24 11.89
N VAL A 356 -16.17 -10.93 10.60
CA VAL A 356 -15.96 -11.91 9.53
C VAL A 356 -14.69 -11.54 8.78
N GLU A 357 -13.71 -12.45 8.74
CA GLU A 357 -12.42 -12.09 8.16
C GLU A 357 -11.66 -13.23 7.48
N GLY A 358 -10.90 -12.89 6.44
CA GLY A 358 -9.99 -13.82 5.78
C GLY A 358 -10.68 -14.86 4.91
N PHE A 359 -11.77 -14.51 4.22
CA PHE A 359 -12.50 -15.42 3.33
C PHE A 359 -12.62 -14.90 1.91
N THR A 360 -12.63 -15.81 0.94
CA THR A 360 -13.19 -15.53 -0.39
C THR A 360 -14.65 -16.00 -0.43
N PHE A 361 -15.58 -15.11 -0.79
CA PHE A 361 -16.99 -15.38 -1.03
C PHE A 361 -17.24 -15.45 -2.55
N THR A 362 -17.72 -16.59 -3.04
CA THR A 362 -17.94 -16.80 -4.47
C THR A 362 -19.13 -17.71 -4.79
N GLY A 363 -19.52 -17.75 -6.06
CA GLY A 363 -20.60 -18.61 -6.54
C GLY A 363 -21.98 -18.21 -6.01
N GLY A 364 -22.12 -17.05 -5.39
CA GLY A 364 -23.40 -16.53 -4.94
C GLY A 364 -24.33 -16.23 -6.11
N LEU A 365 -25.60 -16.63 -6.02
CA LEU A 365 -26.64 -16.33 -7.00
C LEU A 365 -27.97 -16.01 -6.29
N ALA A 366 -28.32 -14.72 -6.22
CA ALA A 366 -29.56 -14.21 -5.61
C ALA A 366 -30.43 -13.40 -6.63
N PRO A 367 -30.94 -14.01 -7.71
CA PRO A 367 -31.69 -13.32 -8.77
C PRO A 367 -33.19 -13.10 -8.44
N GLY A 368 -33.66 -13.60 -7.29
CA GLY A 368 -35.01 -13.38 -6.76
C GLY A 368 -36.06 -14.46 -7.08
N VAL A 369 -36.62 -15.07 -6.03
CA VAL A 369 -38.07 -15.23 -5.78
C VAL A 369 -38.29 -15.15 -4.25
N VAL A 370 -39.43 -14.60 -3.83
CA VAL A 370 -39.81 -14.21 -2.45
C VAL A 370 -39.69 -15.33 -1.38
N GLY A 371 -39.17 -14.96 -0.21
CA GLY A 371 -39.24 -15.69 1.07
C GLY A 371 -39.17 -14.68 2.24
N GLU A 372 -39.86 -14.94 3.35
CA GLU A 372 -40.25 -13.95 4.38
C GLU A 372 -39.13 -13.40 5.30
N LEU A 373 -37.84 -13.61 5.00
CA LEU A 373 -36.72 -13.26 5.91
C LEU A 373 -35.62 -12.46 5.19
N GLY A 374 -35.76 -11.12 5.16
CA GLY A 374 -34.88 -10.17 4.45
C GLY A 374 -35.15 -10.11 2.94
N PRO A 375 -34.48 -9.26 2.14
CA PRO A 375 -34.61 -9.31 0.68
C PRO A 375 -33.83 -10.54 0.16
N PRO A 376 -34.47 -11.66 -0.24
CA PRO A 376 -33.77 -12.87 -0.72
C PRO A 376 -33.03 -12.66 -2.07
N TRP A 377 -33.06 -11.43 -2.59
CA TRP A 377 -32.55 -10.99 -3.88
C TRP A 377 -31.29 -10.13 -3.75
N ALA A 378 -30.72 -10.01 -2.55
CA ALA A 378 -29.63 -9.08 -2.28
C ALA A 378 -28.41 -9.73 -1.61
N GLY A 379 -27.20 -9.27 -1.94
CA GLY A 379 -25.96 -9.67 -1.27
C GLY A 379 -25.57 -11.12 -1.55
N ALA A 380 -25.33 -11.45 -2.83
CA ALA A 380 -25.08 -12.84 -3.22
C ALA A 380 -23.76 -13.39 -2.63
N GLY A 381 -22.73 -12.56 -2.46
CA GLY A 381 -21.60 -12.89 -1.60
C GLY A 381 -22.01 -12.84 -0.13
N ILE A 382 -22.24 -11.64 0.41
CA ILE A 382 -22.73 -11.48 1.78
C ILE A 382 -23.86 -10.45 1.86
N ALA A 383 -24.88 -10.77 2.66
CA ALA A 383 -25.92 -9.83 3.03
C ALA A 383 -25.82 -9.51 4.53
N LEU A 384 -25.63 -8.24 4.86
CA LEU A 384 -25.54 -7.68 6.20
C LEU A 384 -26.82 -6.89 6.49
N HIS A 385 -27.73 -7.49 7.24
CA HIS A 385 -29.04 -6.92 7.54
C HIS A 385 -29.18 -6.61 9.02
N LEU A 386 -29.58 -5.39 9.39
CA LEU A 386 -29.84 -5.01 10.78
C LEU A 386 -28.66 -5.25 11.74
N THR A 387 -27.42 -5.09 11.27
CA THR A 387 -26.21 -5.49 12.01
C THR A 387 -25.08 -4.47 11.90
N ASP A 388 -24.20 -4.47 12.91
CA ASP A 388 -22.95 -3.68 12.97
C ASP A 388 -21.72 -4.57 12.70
N THR A 389 -21.87 -5.54 11.80
CA THR A 389 -20.84 -6.51 11.47
C THR A 389 -19.64 -5.85 10.83
N LEU A 390 -18.45 -6.23 11.30
CA LEU A 390 -17.18 -5.88 10.67
C LEU A 390 -16.78 -7.00 9.72
N VAL A 391 -16.61 -6.67 8.44
CA VAL A 391 -16.05 -7.58 7.43
C VAL A 391 -14.69 -7.05 7.03
N ARG A 392 -13.64 -7.86 7.14
CA ARG A 392 -12.30 -7.42 6.78
C ARG A 392 -11.41 -8.48 6.15
N ASP A 393 -10.39 -8.06 5.41
CA ASP A 393 -9.43 -8.96 4.76
C ASP A 393 -10.14 -10.04 3.91
N CYS A 394 -11.26 -9.70 3.27
CA CYS A 394 -12.11 -10.62 2.51
C CYS A 394 -12.11 -10.29 1.01
N VAL A 395 -12.41 -11.31 0.19
CA VAL A 395 -12.59 -11.19 -1.26
C VAL A 395 -14.02 -11.56 -1.63
N PHE A 396 -14.71 -10.74 -2.41
CA PHE A 396 -16.04 -11.03 -2.95
C PHE A 396 -15.93 -11.11 -4.47
N ARG A 397 -16.04 -12.32 -5.03
CA ARG A 397 -15.81 -12.53 -6.47
C ARG A 397 -16.87 -13.39 -7.15
N GLY A 398 -17.31 -12.95 -8.34
CA GLY A 398 -18.14 -13.78 -9.22
C GLY A 398 -19.51 -14.08 -8.64
N ASN A 399 -20.07 -13.12 -7.89
CA ASN A 399 -21.38 -13.24 -7.28
C ASN A 399 -22.40 -12.41 -8.05
N ARG A 400 -23.65 -12.89 -8.10
CA ARG A 400 -24.72 -12.26 -8.87
C ARG A 400 -25.98 -12.07 -8.05
N ALA A 401 -26.47 -10.85 -7.94
CA ALA A 401 -27.69 -10.51 -7.19
C ALA A 401 -28.59 -9.56 -7.99
N VAL A 402 -29.73 -9.15 -7.43
CA VAL A 402 -30.46 -7.97 -7.90
C VAL A 402 -29.87 -6.71 -7.27
N GLU A 403 -29.56 -6.74 -5.97
CA GLU A 403 -28.86 -5.66 -5.26
C GLU A 403 -27.58 -6.17 -4.63
N GLY A 404 -26.45 -5.49 -4.87
CA GLY A 404 -25.19 -5.81 -4.19
C GLY A 404 -24.67 -7.18 -4.61
N GLY A 405 -24.10 -7.29 -5.81
CA GLY A 405 -23.64 -8.57 -6.35
C GLY A 405 -22.67 -9.26 -5.39
N GLY A 406 -21.64 -8.52 -4.95
CA GLY A 406 -20.73 -8.98 -3.90
C GLY A 406 -21.31 -8.81 -2.50
N VAL A 407 -21.68 -7.57 -2.15
CA VAL A 407 -22.05 -7.19 -0.78
C VAL A 407 -23.34 -6.37 -0.78
N TRP A 408 -24.26 -6.71 0.13
CA TRP A 408 -25.39 -5.86 0.48
C TRP A 408 -25.33 -5.50 1.96
N MET A 409 -25.50 -4.21 2.28
CA MET A 409 -25.55 -3.71 3.66
C MET A 409 -26.80 -2.86 3.82
N GLY A 410 -27.67 -3.19 4.76
CA GLY A 410 -28.89 -2.41 4.94
C GLY A 410 -29.81 -2.80 6.06
N GLY A 411 -30.93 -2.08 6.11
CA GLY A 411 -31.98 -2.25 7.11
C GLY A 411 -31.54 -1.77 8.49
N GLN A 412 -31.07 -0.54 8.61
CA GLN A 412 -30.74 0.14 9.86
C GLN A 412 -29.65 -0.55 10.69
N GLY A 413 -28.45 -0.70 10.13
CA GLY A 413 -27.23 -1.07 10.87
C GLY A 413 -26.00 -0.34 10.31
N GLY A 414 -24.91 -0.31 11.07
CA GLY A 414 -23.65 0.36 10.75
C GLY A 414 -22.51 -0.62 10.46
N SER A 415 -22.78 -1.60 9.59
CA SER A 415 -21.77 -2.56 9.14
C SER A 415 -20.63 -1.87 8.37
N ARG A 416 -19.44 -2.47 8.43
CA ARG A 416 -18.20 -1.87 7.93
C ARG A 416 -17.39 -2.87 7.10
N LEU A 417 -16.79 -2.38 6.03
CA LEU A 417 -15.85 -3.14 5.18
C LEU A 417 -14.45 -2.53 5.30
N GLU A 418 -13.45 -3.36 5.63
CA GLU A 418 -12.05 -2.93 5.75
C GLU A 418 -11.15 -3.87 4.95
N ASN A 419 -10.20 -3.34 4.16
CA ASN A 419 -9.22 -4.16 3.42
C ASN A 419 -9.85 -5.25 2.55
N CYS A 420 -11.03 -4.98 1.96
CA CYS A 420 -11.76 -5.96 1.16
C CYS A 420 -11.54 -5.73 -0.34
N LEU A 421 -11.49 -6.82 -1.09
CA LEU A 421 -11.49 -6.82 -2.55
C LEU A 421 -12.87 -7.28 -3.06
N ILE A 422 -13.60 -6.39 -3.74
CA ILE A 422 -14.90 -6.68 -4.35
C ILE A 422 -14.73 -6.63 -5.86
N GLU A 423 -14.77 -7.79 -6.52
CA GLU A 423 -14.42 -7.89 -7.94
C GLU A 423 -15.29 -8.84 -8.77
N ASP A 424 -15.43 -8.56 -10.07
CA ASP A 424 -16.14 -9.44 -11.01
C ASP A 424 -17.57 -9.82 -10.56
N ASN A 425 -18.28 -8.94 -9.85
CA ASN A 425 -19.66 -9.18 -9.41
C ASN A 425 -20.68 -8.47 -10.32
N ASP A 426 -21.90 -9.02 -10.39
CA ASP A 426 -22.99 -8.56 -11.26
C ASP A 426 -24.27 -8.29 -10.45
N ALA A 427 -24.91 -7.14 -10.68
CA ALA A 427 -26.22 -6.84 -10.09
C ALA A 427 -27.08 -5.92 -10.96
N GLU A 428 -28.34 -5.69 -10.58
CA GLU A 428 -29.12 -4.59 -11.18
C GLU A 428 -28.65 -3.24 -10.62
N TYR A 429 -28.48 -3.18 -9.30
CA TYR A 429 -27.96 -2.03 -8.59
C TYR A 429 -26.79 -2.42 -7.69
N GLY A 430 -25.70 -1.66 -7.74
CA GLY A 430 -24.54 -1.95 -6.90
C GLY A 430 -23.87 -3.25 -7.33
N GLY A 431 -23.23 -3.27 -8.51
CA GLY A 431 -22.60 -4.47 -9.06
C GLY A 431 -21.67 -5.12 -8.03
N GLY A 432 -20.82 -4.31 -7.40
CA GLY A 432 -20.02 -4.71 -6.26
C GLY A 432 -20.79 -4.62 -4.93
N VAL A 433 -21.15 -3.41 -4.54
CA VAL A 433 -21.70 -3.09 -3.21
C VAL A 433 -23.04 -2.34 -3.32
N TYR A 434 -24.00 -2.71 -2.48
CA TYR A 434 -25.24 -1.95 -2.31
C TYR A 434 -25.44 -1.59 -0.85
N MET A 435 -25.62 -0.29 -0.57
CA MET A 435 -25.79 0.26 0.78
C MET A 435 -27.13 1.00 0.88
N ILE A 436 -27.97 0.60 1.82
CA ILE A 436 -29.30 1.18 1.97
C ILE A 436 -29.77 1.33 3.41
N ASN A 437 -30.36 2.48 3.73
CA ASN A 437 -31.05 2.74 5.00
C ASN A 437 -30.15 2.43 6.22
N SER A 438 -29.06 3.16 6.42
CA SER A 438 -28.19 2.94 7.58
C SER A 438 -28.64 3.75 8.80
N GLU A 439 -28.60 3.14 9.98
CA GLU A 439 -28.67 3.83 11.28
C GLU A 439 -27.97 2.89 12.28
N PRO A 440 -26.68 3.07 12.68
CA PRO A 440 -25.78 4.22 12.49
C PRO A 440 -25.06 4.27 11.11
N VAL A 441 -23.88 4.92 11.04
CA VAL A 441 -23.05 5.11 9.84
C VAL A 441 -22.48 3.78 9.32
N MET A 442 -22.42 3.60 8.00
CA MET A 442 -21.69 2.52 7.33
C MET A 442 -20.35 3.04 6.80
N SER A 443 -19.32 2.19 6.80
CA SER A 443 -18.00 2.58 6.29
C SER A 443 -17.35 1.58 5.34
N LEU A 444 -16.56 2.14 4.40
CA LEU A 444 -15.66 1.42 3.52
C LEU A 444 -14.26 2.04 3.64
N SER A 445 -13.30 1.28 4.14
CA SER A 445 -11.92 1.75 4.27
C SER A 445 -10.94 0.79 3.61
N ASN A 446 -9.95 1.35 2.90
CA ASN A 446 -8.85 0.57 2.30
C ASN A 446 -9.34 -0.58 1.39
N CYS A 447 -10.50 -0.40 0.76
CA CYS A 447 -11.10 -1.41 -0.09
C CYS A 447 -10.66 -1.24 -1.55
N VAL A 448 -10.81 -2.30 -2.33
CA VAL A 448 -10.71 -2.28 -3.79
C VAL A 448 -12.01 -2.78 -4.39
N ILE A 449 -12.74 -1.91 -5.09
CA ILE A 449 -13.97 -2.26 -5.80
C ILE A 449 -13.66 -2.20 -7.30
N ARG A 450 -13.56 -3.35 -7.95
CA ARG A 450 -13.12 -3.41 -9.35
C ARG A 450 -13.91 -4.32 -10.27
N ASP A 451 -13.97 -3.97 -11.54
CA ASP A 451 -14.49 -4.87 -12.60
C ASP A 451 -15.90 -5.41 -12.30
N ASN A 452 -16.69 -4.68 -11.50
CA ASN A 452 -18.07 -5.04 -11.19
C ASN A 452 -19.03 -4.40 -12.19
N THR A 453 -20.15 -5.07 -12.47
CA THR A 453 -21.13 -4.61 -13.45
C THR A 453 -22.51 -4.44 -12.84
N ALA A 454 -23.17 -3.32 -13.12
CA ALA A 454 -24.56 -3.07 -12.80
C ALA A 454 -25.40 -2.89 -14.09
N THR A 455 -26.53 -3.60 -14.21
CA THR A 455 -27.43 -3.42 -15.36
C THR A 455 -28.25 -2.14 -15.30
N LEU A 456 -28.25 -1.43 -14.17
CA LEU A 456 -28.87 -0.11 -14.02
C LEU A 456 -27.85 0.91 -13.49
N ALA A 457 -27.58 0.92 -12.19
CA ALA A 457 -26.77 1.98 -11.59
C ALA A 457 -25.81 1.50 -10.51
N GLY A 458 -24.69 2.22 -10.35
CA GLY A 458 -23.68 1.93 -9.34
C GLY A 458 -22.90 0.66 -9.70
N GLY A 459 -22.10 0.71 -10.77
CA GLY A 459 -21.31 -0.45 -11.20
C GLY A 459 -20.42 -0.97 -10.06
N GLY A 460 -19.68 -0.05 -9.43
CA GLY A 460 -18.94 -0.33 -8.21
C GLY A 460 -19.85 -0.36 -6.99
N SER A 461 -20.51 0.76 -6.69
CA SER A 461 -21.40 0.87 -5.53
C SER A 461 -22.66 1.72 -5.77
N TYR A 462 -23.76 1.29 -5.17
CA TYR A 462 -25.01 2.05 -5.09
C TYR A 462 -25.33 2.38 -3.63
N ILE A 463 -25.58 3.65 -3.34
CA ILE A 463 -25.67 4.20 -1.98
C ILE A 463 -26.96 5.00 -1.84
N ASN A 464 -27.83 4.63 -0.90
CA ASN A 464 -29.11 5.31 -0.72
C ASN A 464 -29.58 5.37 0.74
N ASN A 465 -29.79 6.59 1.24
CA ASN A 465 -30.26 6.88 2.60
C ASN A 465 -29.31 6.30 3.65
N VAL A 466 -28.04 6.70 3.57
CA VAL A 466 -26.94 6.15 4.39
C VAL A 466 -26.13 7.30 5.00
N GLY A 467 -25.75 7.17 6.27
CA GLY A 467 -24.58 7.89 6.79
C GLY A 467 -23.32 7.18 6.30
N LEU A 468 -22.50 7.85 5.49
CA LEU A 468 -21.38 7.23 4.77
C LEU A 468 -20.03 7.78 5.22
N GLU A 469 -19.11 6.86 5.50
CA GLU A 469 -17.67 7.13 5.62
C GLU A 469 -16.90 6.28 4.61
N MET A 470 -16.23 6.90 3.65
CA MET A 470 -15.45 6.18 2.65
C MET A 470 -14.05 6.76 2.54
N GLU A 471 -13.04 5.97 2.90
CA GLU A 471 -11.65 6.39 2.89
C GLU A 471 -10.74 5.43 2.15
N SER A 472 -9.68 5.99 1.54
CA SER A 472 -8.54 5.22 1.00
C SER A 472 -8.96 4.05 0.11
N THR A 473 -10.06 4.21 -0.61
CA THR A 473 -10.69 3.12 -1.38
C THR A 473 -10.48 3.35 -2.86
N LEU A 474 -10.06 2.29 -3.56
CA LEU A 474 -9.86 2.28 -4.99
C LEU A 474 -11.11 1.71 -5.67
N VAL A 475 -11.78 2.51 -6.51
CA VAL A 475 -12.95 2.14 -7.30
C VAL A 475 -12.57 2.22 -8.77
N TYR A 476 -12.34 1.08 -9.43
CA TYR A 476 -11.85 1.10 -10.81
C TYR A 476 -12.42 0.05 -11.75
N GLY A 477 -12.50 0.36 -13.04
CA GLY A 477 -12.93 -0.60 -14.05
C GLY A 477 -14.39 -1.08 -13.91
N ASN A 478 -15.18 -0.46 -13.03
CA ASN A 478 -16.57 -0.86 -12.83
C ASN A 478 -17.46 -0.26 -13.93
N ALA A 479 -18.54 -0.96 -14.27
CA ALA A 479 -19.44 -0.58 -15.35
C ALA A 479 -20.90 -0.51 -14.89
N ALA A 480 -21.63 0.53 -15.29
CA ALA A 480 -23.08 0.60 -15.16
C ALA A 480 -23.72 0.89 -16.53
N PHE A 481 -24.84 0.22 -16.83
CA PHE A 481 -25.51 0.42 -18.11
C PHE A 481 -26.21 1.78 -18.23
N ASP A 482 -26.69 2.37 -17.13
CA ASP A 482 -27.37 3.67 -17.12
C ASP A 482 -26.47 4.76 -16.53
N ARG A 483 -26.12 4.65 -15.24
CA ARG A 483 -25.43 5.74 -14.52
C ARG A 483 -24.58 5.33 -13.33
N GLY A 484 -23.58 6.15 -13.00
CA GLY A 484 -22.72 5.93 -11.84
C GLY A 484 -21.88 4.68 -12.03
N GLY A 485 -20.98 4.69 -13.02
CA GLY A 485 -20.14 3.53 -13.33
C GLY A 485 -19.32 3.10 -12.11
N GLY A 486 -18.66 4.05 -11.45
CA GLY A 486 -18.04 3.83 -10.15
C GLY A 486 -19.07 3.84 -9.03
N LEU A 487 -19.62 5.02 -8.73
CA LEU A 487 -20.51 5.26 -7.60
C LEU A 487 -21.82 5.92 -8.03
N TYR A 488 -22.94 5.42 -7.51
CA TYR A 488 -24.22 6.12 -7.53
C TYR A 488 -24.65 6.45 -6.10
N VAL A 489 -24.82 7.73 -5.80
CA VAL A 489 -25.12 8.25 -4.46
C VAL A 489 -26.45 8.98 -4.50
N ALA A 490 -27.46 8.45 -3.82
CA ALA A 490 -28.84 8.95 -3.90
C ALA A 490 -29.27 9.79 -2.71
N GLN A 491 -29.05 9.35 -1.48
CA GLN A 491 -29.39 10.13 -0.28
C GLN A 491 -28.35 9.84 0.77
N LEU A 492 -27.88 10.88 1.46
CA LEU A 492 -26.90 10.77 2.54
C LEU A 492 -27.42 11.45 3.79
N HIS A 493 -26.98 10.96 4.95
CA HIS A 493 -27.18 11.65 6.22
C HIS A 493 -26.14 12.75 6.39
N ASP A 494 -26.47 13.77 7.17
CA ASP A 494 -25.55 14.88 7.46
C ASP A 494 -24.23 14.37 8.05
N GLY A 495 -23.12 14.94 7.58
CA GLY A 495 -21.77 14.54 8.01
C GLY A 495 -21.17 13.39 7.21
N SER A 496 -21.83 12.90 6.16
CA SER A 496 -21.28 11.88 5.27
C SER A 496 -20.12 12.42 4.42
N TRP A 497 -19.08 11.60 4.20
CA TRP A 497 -17.88 12.00 3.48
C TRP A 497 -17.25 10.88 2.65
N ILE A 498 -16.57 11.28 1.57
CA ILE A 498 -15.68 10.44 0.77
C ILE A 498 -14.33 11.15 0.69
N GLU A 499 -13.28 10.53 1.20
CA GLU A 499 -11.96 11.15 1.30
C GLU A 499 -10.82 10.22 0.85
N GLY A 500 -9.83 10.77 0.17
CA GLY A 500 -8.63 10.00 -0.18
C GLY A 500 -8.93 8.79 -1.07
N CYS A 501 -9.98 8.83 -1.89
CA CYS A 501 -10.37 7.71 -2.75
C CYS A 501 -9.89 7.92 -4.19
N SER A 502 -9.63 6.82 -4.91
CA SER A 502 -9.30 6.83 -6.34
C SER A 502 -10.43 6.20 -7.14
N ILE A 503 -11.13 6.98 -7.97
CA ILE A 503 -12.28 6.57 -8.77
C ILE A 503 -11.89 6.66 -10.24
N VAL A 504 -11.37 5.54 -10.77
CA VAL A 504 -10.57 5.53 -12.01
C VAL A 504 -11.11 4.56 -13.05
N ALA A 505 -11.16 4.95 -14.32
CA ALA A 505 -11.48 4.04 -15.42
C ALA A 505 -12.82 3.29 -15.31
N ASN A 506 -13.80 3.84 -14.59
CA ASN A 506 -15.16 3.31 -14.55
C ASN A 506 -15.95 3.75 -15.78
N SER A 507 -17.02 3.03 -16.13
CA SER A 507 -17.81 3.32 -17.31
C SER A 507 -19.32 3.36 -17.06
N ALA A 508 -19.96 4.41 -17.55
CA ALA A 508 -21.42 4.50 -17.68
C ALA A 508 -21.79 5.60 -18.67
N PRO A 509 -22.95 5.53 -19.36
CA PRO A 509 -23.42 6.61 -20.22
C PRO A 509 -23.61 7.95 -19.49
N VAL A 510 -24.07 7.92 -18.24
CA VAL A 510 -24.25 9.12 -17.41
C VAL A 510 -23.39 9.01 -16.16
N ALA A 511 -22.56 10.02 -15.89
CA ALA A 511 -21.67 10.08 -14.72
C ALA A 511 -20.85 8.79 -14.53
N SER A 512 -19.81 8.64 -15.35
CA SER A 512 -19.01 7.41 -15.38
C SER A 512 -18.25 7.17 -14.07
N GLY A 513 -17.82 8.22 -13.38
CA GLY A 513 -17.19 8.14 -12.06
C GLY A 513 -18.21 8.12 -10.91
N VAL A 514 -18.72 9.29 -10.54
CA VAL A 514 -19.66 9.48 -9.41
C VAL A 514 -20.90 10.24 -9.85
N ARG A 515 -22.06 9.67 -9.54
CA ARG A 515 -23.37 10.29 -9.72
C ARG A 515 -23.97 10.69 -8.38
N LEU A 516 -24.26 11.98 -8.19
CA LEU A 516 -24.97 12.49 -7.01
C LEU A 516 -26.42 12.80 -7.37
N ALA A 517 -27.34 12.04 -6.81
CA ALA A 517 -28.78 12.17 -6.99
C ALA A 517 -29.44 12.73 -5.73
N TYR A 518 -30.59 13.38 -5.92
CA TYR A 518 -31.45 13.99 -4.90
C TYR A 518 -30.75 15.03 -3.99
N PRO A 519 -31.50 15.79 -3.17
CA PRO A 519 -30.92 16.74 -2.23
C PRO A 519 -30.16 16.00 -1.12
N MET A 520 -28.88 16.34 -0.95
CA MET A 520 -27.98 15.80 0.07
C MET A 520 -26.76 16.73 0.21
N THR A 521 -25.96 16.57 1.27
CA THR A 521 -24.63 17.19 1.37
C THR A 521 -23.57 16.11 1.48
N LEU A 522 -22.51 16.21 0.68
CA LEU A 522 -21.36 15.31 0.71
C LEU A 522 -20.06 16.11 0.80
N ALA A 523 -19.28 15.86 1.85
CA ALA A 523 -17.90 16.30 1.89
C ALA A 523 -17.04 15.39 1.01
N PHE A 524 -16.33 15.97 0.05
CA PHE A 524 -15.59 15.24 -0.96
C PHE A 524 -14.17 15.81 -1.04
N ALA A 525 -13.23 15.13 -0.39
CA ALA A 525 -11.89 15.66 -0.17
C ALA A 525 -10.78 14.73 -0.65
N ARG A 526 -9.69 15.30 -1.17
CA ARG A 526 -8.48 14.53 -1.51
C ARG A 526 -8.74 13.33 -2.46
N ASN A 527 -9.76 13.40 -3.31
CA ASN A 527 -10.11 12.30 -4.20
C ASN A 527 -9.50 12.47 -5.60
N LEU A 528 -9.10 11.36 -6.20
CA LEU A 528 -8.72 11.26 -7.60
C LEU A 528 -9.91 10.73 -8.41
N VAL A 529 -10.37 11.46 -9.42
CA VAL A 529 -11.44 11.03 -10.34
C VAL A 529 -10.92 11.12 -11.77
N ALA A 530 -10.48 10.00 -12.34
CA ALA A 530 -9.76 10.04 -13.61
C ALA A 530 -10.13 8.94 -14.60
N PHE A 531 -9.99 9.24 -15.88
CA PHE A 531 -10.10 8.27 -16.97
C PHE A 531 -11.43 7.51 -17.04
N ASN A 532 -12.49 8.00 -16.39
CA ASN A 532 -13.80 7.37 -16.45
C ASN A 532 -14.44 7.62 -17.83
N VAL A 533 -15.03 6.58 -18.43
CA VAL A 533 -15.44 6.56 -19.85
C VAL A 533 -16.97 6.60 -19.99
N GLY A 534 -17.44 7.46 -20.88
CA GLY A 534 -18.87 7.70 -21.11
C GLY A 534 -19.26 9.08 -20.59
N GLY A 535 -20.05 9.14 -19.51
CA GLY A 535 -20.48 10.38 -18.87
C GLY A 535 -19.35 11.11 -18.11
N ALA A 536 -19.69 12.23 -17.46
CA ALA A 536 -18.73 13.04 -16.70
C ALA A 536 -18.09 12.25 -15.54
N GLY A 537 -16.91 12.67 -15.10
CA GLY A 537 -16.25 12.04 -13.94
C GLY A 537 -17.05 12.26 -12.65
N LEU A 538 -17.52 13.48 -12.43
CA LEU A 538 -18.45 13.85 -11.37
C LEU A 538 -19.69 14.51 -11.98
N ASP A 539 -20.87 14.14 -11.52
CA ASP A 539 -22.14 14.72 -11.96
C ASP A 539 -23.14 14.78 -10.80
N ALA A 540 -23.85 15.91 -10.68
CA ALA A 540 -24.89 16.11 -9.70
C ALA A 540 -26.18 16.55 -10.41
N VAL A 541 -27.32 15.92 -10.08
CA VAL A 541 -28.60 16.37 -10.65
C VAL A 541 -29.23 17.42 -9.76
N ASP A 542 -29.52 18.55 -10.40
CA ASP A 542 -30.43 19.53 -9.87
C ASP A 542 -31.85 18.95 -9.95
N ALA A 543 -32.47 18.70 -8.80
CA ALA A 543 -33.82 18.15 -8.71
C ALA A 543 -34.90 19.15 -9.19
N GLY A 544 -34.52 20.35 -9.66
CA GLY A 544 -35.45 21.38 -10.10
C GLY A 544 -36.26 22.01 -8.96
N THR A 545 -35.90 21.70 -7.71
CA THR A 545 -36.54 22.18 -6.48
C THR A 545 -35.79 23.34 -5.82
N GLY A 546 -34.64 23.76 -6.38
CA GLY A 546 -33.77 24.77 -5.73
C GLY A 546 -32.97 24.23 -4.55
N SER A 547 -33.03 22.93 -4.27
CA SER A 547 -32.17 22.22 -3.31
C SER A 547 -31.65 20.95 -4.01
N GLY A 548 -30.58 21.09 -4.80
CA GLY A 548 -29.90 19.96 -5.43
C GLY A 548 -28.95 19.25 -4.45
N ALA A 549 -28.29 18.19 -4.92
CA ALA A 549 -27.14 17.63 -4.23
C ALA A 549 -26.04 18.70 -4.09
N VAL A 550 -25.53 18.90 -2.88
CA VAL A 550 -24.44 19.81 -2.56
C VAL A 550 -23.17 18.99 -2.37
N LEU A 551 -22.21 19.20 -3.27
CA LEU A 551 -20.86 18.66 -3.14
C LEU A 551 -19.95 19.72 -2.53
N GLU A 552 -19.40 19.46 -1.34
CA GLU A 552 -18.38 20.29 -0.72
C GLU A 552 -17.00 19.75 -1.11
N ALA A 553 -16.40 20.37 -2.13
CA ALA A 553 -15.22 19.83 -2.80
C ALA A 553 -13.93 20.51 -2.33
N HIS A 554 -12.98 19.74 -1.83
CA HIS A 554 -11.68 20.22 -1.37
C HIS A 554 -10.54 19.33 -1.87
N CYS A 555 -9.46 19.89 -2.42
CA CYS A 555 -8.25 19.14 -2.78
C CYS A 555 -8.48 17.92 -3.71
N ASN A 556 -9.46 17.94 -4.61
CA ASN A 556 -9.69 16.82 -5.53
C ASN A 556 -8.92 16.99 -6.83
N LEU A 557 -8.57 15.90 -7.52
CA LEU A 557 -8.00 15.96 -8.86
C LEU A 557 -8.91 15.24 -9.86
N GLN A 558 -9.23 15.92 -10.97
CA GLN A 558 -10.01 15.34 -12.07
C GLN A 558 -9.26 15.38 -13.40
N PHE A 559 -9.28 14.27 -14.15
CA PHE A 559 -8.61 14.23 -15.46
C PHE A 559 -9.14 13.16 -16.40
N GLY A 560 -9.13 13.44 -17.71
CA GLY A 560 -9.39 12.42 -18.74
C GLY A 560 -10.76 11.77 -18.70
N ASN A 561 -11.77 12.35 -18.03
CA ASN A 561 -13.12 11.78 -17.96
C ASN A 561 -13.94 12.13 -19.21
N GLY A 562 -14.66 11.16 -19.79
CA GLY A 562 -15.31 11.25 -21.09
C GLY A 562 -16.35 12.38 -21.22
N GLY A 563 -17.14 12.63 -20.17
CA GLY A 563 -18.13 13.72 -20.15
C GLY A 563 -17.65 15.03 -19.53
N GLY A 564 -16.34 15.16 -19.27
CA GLY A 564 -15.73 16.38 -18.74
C GLY A 564 -15.08 16.22 -17.37
N ASN A 565 -14.14 17.13 -17.11
CA ASN A 565 -13.46 17.31 -15.81
C ASN A 565 -13.95 18.63 -15.22
N GLY A 566 -14.42 18.61 -13.98
CA GLY A 566 -14.91 19.80 -13.32
C GLY A 566 -15.85 19.49 -12.18
N LEU A 567 -16.02 20.44 -11.27
CA LEU A 567 -17.03 20.30 -10.23
C LEU A 567 -18.43 20.40 -10.88
N PRO A 568 -19.40 19.58 -10.43
CA PRO A 568 -20.75 19.68 -10.93
C PRO A 568 -21.39 21.03 -10.54
N PHE A 569 -22.43 21.42 -11.28
CA PHE A 569 -23.16 22.65 -10.98
C PHE A 569 -23.72 22.63 -9.56
N GLY A 570 -23.58 23.73 -8.82
CA GLY A 570 -24.03 23.84 -7.43
C GLY A 570 -23.04 23.30 -6.38
N ALA A 571 -21.89 22.76 -6.80
CA ALA A 571 -20.83 22.40 -5.87
C ALA A 571 -20.24 23.64 -5.17
N VAL A 572 -19.86 23.46 -3.91
CA VAL A 572 -19.10 24.43 -3.12
C VAL A 572 -17.62 24.10 -3.27
N ASP A 573 -16.88 24.97 -3.96
CA ASP A 573 -15.43 24.85 -4.10
C ASP A 573 -14.74 25.43 -2.85
N LEU A 574 -14.15 24.54 -2.05
CA LEU A 574 -13.41 24.88 -0.83
C LEU A 574 -11.90 25.10 -1.09
N GLY A 575 -11.45 25.02 -2.35
CA GLY A 575 -10.06 25.22 -2.74
C GLY A 575 -9.26 23.93 -2.92
N GLY A 576 -8.09 24.06 -3.56
CA GLY A 576 -7.17 22.94 -3.82
C GLY A 576 -7.61 21.97 -4.93
N ASN A 577 -8.75 22.19 -5.58
CA ASN A 577 -9.24 21.31 -6.65
C ASN A 577 -8.42 21.51 -7.96
N LEU A 578 -7.99 20.41 -8.56
CA LEU A 578 -7.09 20.36 -9.72
C LEU A 578 -7.75 19.72 -10.94
N VAL A 579 -7.44 20.26 -12.12
CA VAL A 579 -7.71 19.63 -13.41
C VAL A 579 -6.39 19.47 -14.15
N ALA A 580 -5.70 18.36 -13.89
CA ALA A 580 -4.35 18.10 -14.38
C ALA A 580 -4.14 16.60 -14.55
N ASP A 581 -3.21 16.19 -15.42
CA ASP A 581 -2.86 14.78 -15.57
C ASP A 581 -2.34 14.22 -14.24
N PRO A 582 -2.95 13.16 -13.67
CA PRO A 582 -2.49 12.56 -12.43
C PRO A 582 -1.15 11.84 -12.57
N LEU A 583 -0.64 11.61 -13.79
CA LEU A 583 0.62 10.91 -14.05
C LEU A 583 0.67 9.56 -13.32
N LEU A 584 -0.32 8.71 -13.58
CA LEU A 584 -0.43 7.38 -13.00
C LEU A 584 0.57 6.40 -13.60
N CYS A 585 0.91 5.38 -12.82
CA CYS A 585 1.87 4.33 -13.09
C CYS A 585 1.34 3.25 -14.03
N GLY A 586 2.20 2.30 -14.39
CA GLY A 586 1.85 1.16 -15.26
C GLY A 586 0.82 0.19 -14.69
N ASP A 587 0.50 0.29 -13.40
CA ASP A 587 -0.65 -0.38 -12.77
C ASP A 587 -2.00 0.32 -13.07
N GLY A 588 -1.95 1.56 -13.55
CA GLY A 588 -3.11 2.34 -13.98
C GLY A 588 -3.78 3.16 -12.88
N TYR A 589 -3.33 3.10 -11.63
CA TYR A 589 -4.02 3.73 -10.51
C TYR A 589 -3.11 4.32 -9.41
N SER A 590 -1.82 3.99 -9.37
CA SER A 590 -0.87 4.60 -8.42
C SER A 590 -0.23 5.85 -9.01
N PRO A 591 -0.02 6.93 -8.24
CA PRO A 591 0.71 8.10 -8.71
C PRO A 591 2.20 7.81 -8.95
N SER A 592 2.76 8.37 -10.01
CA SER A 592 4.21 8.41 -10.23
C SER A 592 4.91 9.44 -9.33
N ALA A 593 6.24 9.40 -9.24
CA ALA A 593 7.04 10.33 -8.44
C ALA A 593 6.81 11.82 -8.79
N ALA A 594 6.43 12.12 -10.03
CA ALA A 594 6.16 13.48 -10.51
C ALA A 594 4.67 13.85 -10.42
N SER A 595 3.83 12.96 -9.90
CA SER A 595 2.38 13.15 -9.87
C SER A 595 1.97 14.36 -9.03
N PRO A 596 1.07 15.23 -9.53
CA PRO A 596 0.47 16.30 -8.74
C PRO A 596 -0.43 15.80 -7.60
N CYS A 597 -0.75 14.49 -7.55
CA CYS A 597 -1.43 13.89 -6.41
C CYS A 597 -0.55 13.86 -5.15
N LEU A 598 0.78 13.94 -5.32
CA LEU A 598 1.73 13.92 -4.21
C LEU A 598 1.98 15.35 -3.69
N PRO A 599 2.02 15.57 -2.36
CA PRO A 599 2.29 16.88 -1.76
C PRO A 599 3.55 17.56 -2.30
N ALA A 600 4.62 16.78 -2.52
CA ALA A 600 5.92 17.29 -2.95
C ALA A 600 5.90 17.98 -4.33
N ASN A 601 4.91 17.68 -5.17
CA ASN A 601 4.81 18.20 -6.52
C ASN A 601 3.81 19.36 -6.66
N ARG A 602 3.21 19.79 -5.54
CA ARG A 602 2.31 20.94 -5.52
C ARG A 602 2.98 22.15 -4.93
N VAL A 603 2.70 23.30 -5.54
CA VAL A 603 3.05 24.62 -5.01
C VAL A 603 1.73 25.28 -4.59
N ASP A 604 0.98 24.63 -3.70
CA ASP A 604 -0.31 25.14 -3.22
C ASP A 604 -0.19 25.80 -1.85
N ILE A 605 -1.08 26.77 -1.60
CA ILE A 605 -1.31 27.38 -0.29
C ILE A 605 -2.20 26.51 0.62
N HIS A 606 -2.71 25.41 0.08
CA HIS A 606 -3.63 24.49 0.73
C HIS A 606 -2.86 23.20 1.04
N ASP A 607 -2.75 22.82 2.32
CA ASP A 607 -2.05 21.60 2.75
C ASP A 607 -2.89 20.35 2.44
N CYS A 608 -2.98 20.02 1.16
CA CYS A 608 -3.93 19.05 0.63
C CYS A 608 -3.53 17.58 0.86
N GLY A 609 -2.36 17.27 1.43
CA GLY A 609 -1.91 15.88 1.60
C GLY A 609 -1.88 15.07 0.30
N VAL A 610 -1.90 13.74 0.39
CA VAL A 610 -1.98 12.87 -0.79
C VAL A 610 -3.40 12.89 -1.34
N ILE A 611 -3.54 13.00 -2.67
CA ILE A 611 -4.82 12.92 -3.39
C ILE A 611 -4.96 11.53 -4.02
N GLY A 612 -6.05 10.84 -3.71
CA GLY A 612 -6.30 9.46 -4.13
C GLY A 612 -5.98 8.43 -3.05
N ALA A 613 -6.31 7.17 -3.33
CA ALA A 613 -6.22 6.05 -2.38
C ALA A 613 -4.81 5.50 -2.16
N LEU A 614 -3.84 5.88 -2.99
CA LEU A 614 -2.52 5.26 -3.02
C LEU A 614 -1.43 6.32 -3.02
N ASP A 615 -0.35 6.02 -2.31
CA ASP A 615 0.91 6.76 -2.34
C ASP A 615 1.69 6.49 -3.65
N GLN A 616 2.89 7.08 -3.77
CA GLN A 616 3.76 6.87 -4.93
C GLN A 616 4.02 5.38 -5.18
N GLY A 617 3.61 4.88 -6.36
CA GLY A 617 3.72 3.45 -6.71
C GLY A 617 4.73 3.11 -7.81
N CYS A 618 5.33 4.12 -8.47
CA CYS A 618 6.37 3.91 -9.48
C CYS A 618 7.76 4.06 -8.88
N GLY A 619 8.41 2.94 -8.52
CA GLY A 619 9.79 2.91 -8.03
C GLY A 619 9.95 1.74 -7.08
N GLY A 620 10.70 0.72 -7.50
CA GLY A 620 10.84 -0.56 -6.79
C GLY A 620 11.65 -0.49 -5.49
#